data_AF-A0A7J7LWV2-F1
#
_entry.id   AF-A0A7J7LWV2-F1
#
_cell.length_a   1.000
_cell.length_b   1.000
_cell.length_c   1.000
_cell.angle_alpha   90.00
_cell.angle_beta   90.00
_cell.angle_gamma   90.00
#
_symmetry.space_group_name_H-M   'P 1'
#
loop_
_entity.id
_entity.type
_entity.pdbx_description
1 polymer ?
#
loop_
_entity_poly.entity_id
_entity_poly.type
_entity_poly.pdbx_seq_one_letter_code
_entity_poly.pdbx_strand_id
1 'polypeptide(L)'
;MSAPLSSDFRSKYNIRSIPDRKDDKVQVVRGTFKGREGKVVQVYRRKWVIHIERINREKVNGFTINVGVDPSKVVMTKIRLDKDRKALLERKAKGKVAADKDKGTKFSVDEIMQNVD
;
A
#
# COMPACT_ATOMS: atom_id res chain seq x y z
N MET A 1 -7.29 -2.50 -6.30
CA MET A 1 -5.89 -3.01 -6.24
C MET A 1 -5.00 -1.89 -5.71
N SER A 2 -4.97 -1.76 -4.39
CA SER A 2 -4.14 -0.78 -3.69
C SER A 2 -3.46 -1.51 -2.55
N ALA A 3 -2.16 -1.26 -2.36
CA ALA A 3 -1.40 -1.80 -1.25
C ALA A 3 -1.17 -0.74 -0.16
N PRO A 4 -1.11 -1.15 1.11
CA PRO A 4 -0.58 -0.32 2.19
C PRO A 4 0.92 -0.01 1.96
N LEU A 5 1.33 1.18 2.38
CA LEU A 5 2.73 1.58 2.40
C LEU A 5 3.44 1.08 3.67
N SER A 6 4.76 0.87 3.60
CA SER A 6 5.60 0.62 4.79
C SER A 6 5.60 1.83 5.73
N SER A 7 5.95 1.62 7.00
CA SER A 7 6.04 2.66 8.03
C SER A 7 6.79 3.91 7.53
N ASP A 8 7.95 3.70 6.92
CA ASP A 8 8.86 4.77 6.51
C ASP A 8 8.24 5.61 5.39
N PHE A 9 7.57 4.95 4.43
CA PHE A 9 6.87 5.62 3.34
C PHE A 9 5.59 6.31 3.81
N ARG A 10 4.92 5.77 4.83
CA ARG A 10 3.75 6.42 5.44
C ARG A 10 4.15 7.70 6.16
N SER A 11 5.25 7.69 6.90
CA SER A 11 5.78 8.90 7.54
C SER A 11 6.22 9.94 6.50
N LYS A 12 6.91 9.50 5.44
CA LYS A 12 7.40 10.40 4.38
C LYS A 12 6.29 11.08 3.57
N TYR A 13 5.24 10.34 3.19
CA TYR A 13 4.20 10.86 2.30
C TYR A 13 2.88 11.15 2.99
N ASN A 14 2.75 10.87 4.30
CA ASN A 14 1.54 11.03 5.10
C ASN A 14 0.28 10.41 4.46
N ILE A 15 0.41 9.23 3.85
CA ILE A 15 -0.72 8.51 3.26
C ILE A 15 -0.71 7.03 3.67
N ARG A 16 -1.88 6.39 3.75
CA ARG A 16 -1.99 4.97 4.16
C ARG A 16 -1.68 3.99 3.03
N SER A 17 -2.18 4.28 1.82
CA SER A 17 -2.16 3.35 0.69
C SER A 17 -2.16 4.06 -0.66
N ILE A 18 -1.64 3.37 -1.67
CA ILE A 18 -1.56 3.85 -3.06
C ILE A 18 -1.89 2.71 -4.03
N PRO A 19 -2.42 3.00 -5.24
CA PRO A 19 -2.63 1.97 -6.25
C PRO A 19 -1.31 1.34 -6.73
N ASP A 20 -1.31 0.02 -6.85
CA ASP A 20 -0.14 -0.77 -7.25
C ASP A 20 0.19 -0.48 -8.72
N ARG A 21 1.48 -0.35 -9.04
CA ARG A 21 1.98 -0.25 -10.41
C ARG A 21 3.04 -1.29 -10.69
N LYS A 22 3.19 -1.57 -11.98
CA LYS A 22 4.38 -2.26 -12.49
C LYS A 22 5.62 -1.51 -12.00
N ASP A 23 6.62 -2.28 -11.61
CA ASP A 23 7.91 -1.84 -11.09
C ASP A 23 7.97 -1.28 -9.67
N ASP A 24 6.86 -1.27 -8.91
CA ASP A 24 6.93 -1.02 -7.46
C ASP A 24 7.61 -2.21 -6.74
N LYS A 25 8.38 -1.94 -5.69
CA LYS A 25 8.92 -2.99 -4.82
C LYS A 25 7.95 -3.26 -3.68
N VAL A 26 7.62 -4.53 -3.48
CA VAL A 26 6.65 -4.99 -2.49
C VAL A 26 7.22 -6.11 -1.64
N GLN A 27 6.73 -6.21 -0.42
CA GLN A 27 6.95 -7.32 0.50
C GLN A 27 5.63 -8.00 0.80
N VAL A 28 5.59 -9.33 0.76
CA VAL A 28 4.39 -10.09 1.10
C VAL A 28 4.29 -10.25 2.61
N VAL A 29 3.16 -9.86 3.21
CA VAL A 29 2.94 -9.90 4.66
C VAL A 29 2.02 -11.03 5.11
N ARG A 30 1.23 -11.62 4.21
CA ARG A 30 0.28 -12.70 4.52
C ARG A 30 0.32 -13.81 3.47
N GLY A 31 -0.01 -15.03 3.89
CA GLY A 31 -0.09 -16.22 3.03
C GLY A 31 1.24 -16.97 2.87
N THR A 32 1.27 -17.94 1.95
CA THR A 32 2.39 -18.88 1.75
C THR A 32 3.73 -18.22 1.43
N PHE A 33 3.71 -17.06 0.78
CA PHE A 33 4.92 -16.34 0.38
C PHE A 33 5.30 -15.22 1.35
N LYS A 34 4.77 -15.22 2.58
CA LYS A 34 5.08 -14.22 3.61
C LYS A 34 6.60 -14.07 3.80
N GLY A 35 7.05 -12.83 3.95
CA GLY A 35 8.45 -12.47 4.12
C GLY A 35 9.23 -12.31 2.82
N ARG A 36 8.72 -12.82 1.69
CA ARG A 36 9.36 -12.61 0.39
C ARG A 36 9.16 -11.19 -0.11
N GLU A 37 10.21 -10.67 -0.71
CA GLU A 37 10.22 -9.37 -1.39
C GLU A 37 10.44 -9.55 -2.89
N GLY A 38 9.87 -8.64 -3.66
CA GLY A 38 10.10 -8.60 -5.09
C GLY A 38 9.52 -7.36 -5.74
N LYS A 39 9.86 -7.18 -7.01
CA LYS A 39 9.31 -6.14 -7.85
C LYS A 39 7.99 -6.62 -8.47
N VAL A 40 7.00 -5.73 -8.59
CA VAL A 40 5.76 -6.05 -9.31
C VAL A 40 6.05 -6.13 -10.81
N VAL A 41 5.90 -7.32 -11.38
CA VAL A 41 6.14 -7.59 -12.80
C VAL A 41 4.91 -7.18 -13.63
N GLN A 42 3.73 -7.54 -13.15
CA GLN A 42 2.47 -7.30 -13.84
C GLN A 42 1.32 -7.12 -12.83
N VAL A 43 0.41 -6.20 -13.15
CA VAL A 43 -0.85 -6.02 -12.45
C VAL A 43 -1.96 -6.63 -13.30
N TYR A 44 -2.45 -7.81 -12.89
CA TYR A 44 -3.47 -8.55 -13.63
C TYR A 44 -4.87 -8.15 -13.12
N ARG A 45 -5.39 -7.05 -13.66
CA ARG A 45 -6.66 -6.45 -13.19
C ARG A 45 -7.90 -7.33 -13.43
N ARG A 46 -7.92 -8.14 -14.50
CA ARG A 46 -9.05 -9.04 -14.80
C ARG A 46 -9.26 -10.13 -13.72
N LYS A 47 -8.20 -10.52 -13.00
CA LYS A 47 -8.23 -11.50 -11.90
C LYS A 47 -7.97 -10.85 -10.53
N TRP A 48 -7.86 -9.53 -10.48
CA TRP A 48 -7.55 -8.78 -9.25
C TRP A 48 -6.28 -9.22 -8.51
N VAL A 49 -5.28 -9.75 -9.23
CA VAL A 49 -4.00 -10.21 -8.65
C VAL A 49 -2.79 -9.48 -9.21
N ILE A 50 -1.73 -9.39 -8.41
CA ILE A 50 -0.40 -8.92 -8.83
C ILE A 50 0.55 -10.10 -8.98
N HIS A 51 1.43 -10.03 -9.97
CA HIS A 51 2.55 -10.95 -10.13
C HIS A 51 3.82 -10.26 -9.64
N ILE A 52 4.51 -10.94 -8.74
CA ILE A 52 5.71 -10.43 -8.08
C ILE A 52 6.90 -11.27 -8.57
N GLU A 53 8.03 -10.60 -8.79
CA GLU A 53 9.29 -11.25 -9.15
C GLU A 53 9.68 -12.29 -8.09
N ARG A 54 10.22 -13.44 -8.52
CA ARG A 54 10.60 -14.56 -7.63
C ARG A 54 9.45 -15.20 -6.83
N ILE A 55 8.20 -14.84 -7.14
CA ILE A 55 7.00 -15.53 -6.66
C ILE A 55 6.41 -16.32 -7.83
N ASN A 56 6.99 -17.50 -8.03
CA ASN A 56 6.64 -18.46 -9.06
C ASN A 56 6.37 -19.83 -8.44
N ARG A 57 5.65 -20.66 -9.18
CA ARG A 57 5.50 -22.09 -8.93
C ARG A 57 5.90 -22.87 -10.16
N GLU A 58 6.46 -24.05 -9.97
CA GLU A 58 6.76 -24.98 -11.05
C GLU A 58 5.52 -25.80 -11.41
N LYS A 59 5.31 -26.05 -12.70
CA LYS A 59 4.31 -27.00 -13.20
C LYS A 59 4.97 -28.38 -13.35
N VAL A 60 4.14 -29.43 -13.46
CA VAL A 60 4.62 -30.81 -13.72
C VAL A 60 5.47 -30.96 -14.98
N ASN A 61 5.35 -30.03 -15.93
CA ASN A 61 6.11 -30.00 -17.17
C ASN A 61 7.41 -29.18 -17.08
N GLY A 62 7.87 -28.81 -15.88
CA GLY A 62 9.12 -28.08 -15.62
C GLY A 62 9.06 -26.57 -15.89
N PHE A 63 7.97 -26.05 -16.48
CA PHE A 63 7.81 -24.61 -16.69
C PHE A 63 7.43 -23.89 -15.41
N THR A 64 8.04 -22.74 -15.16
CA THR A 64 7.67 -21.86 -14.04
C THR A 64 6.55 -20.89 -14.45
N ILE A 65 5.57 -20.71 -13.58
CA ILE A 65 4.50 -19.72 -13.75
C ILE A 65 4.44 -18.78 -12.56
N ASN A 66 4.12 -17.52 -12.79
CA ASN A 66 3.92 -16.55 -11.72
C ASN A 66 2.69 -16.90 -10.89
N VAL A 67 2.82 -16.83 -9.57
CA VAL A 67 1.66 -16.96 -8.69
C VAL A 67 0.99 -15.60 -8.54
N GLY A 68 -0.34 -15.58 -8.55
CA GLY A 68 -1.12 -14.39 -8.29
C GLY A 68 -1.17 -14.11 -6.79
N VAL A 69 -0.76 -12.90 -6.39
CA VAL A 69 -0.85 -12.43 -5.00
C VAL A 69 -1.88 -11.31 -4.94
N ASP A 70 -2.69 -11.29 -3.88
CA ASP A 70 -3.64 -10.21 -3.66
C ASP A 70 -2.92 -8.95 -3.12
N PRO A 71 -3.19 -7.75 -3.66
CA PRO A 71 -2.61 -6.49 -3.18
C PRO A 71 -2.75 -6.19 -1.68
N SER A 72 -3.85 -6.64 -1.04
CA SER A 72 -4.06 -6.42 0.39
C SER A 72 -3.11 -7.25 1.26
N LYS A 73 -2.47 -8.27 0.68
CA LYS A 73 -1.51 -9.16 1.35
C LYS A 73 -0.07 -8.70 1.18
N VAL A 74 0.16 -7.53 0.56
CA VAL A 74 1.50 -6.96 0.37
C VAL A 74 1.61 -5.58 1.01
N VAL A 75 2.84 -5.17 1.29
CA VAL A 75 3.21 -3.83 1.72
C VAL A 75 4.23 -3.28 0.73
N MET A 76 4.04 -2.04 0.29
CA MET A 76 4.99 -1.38 -0.61
C MET A 76 6.21 -0.88 0.16
N THR A 77 7.39 -1.32 -0.28
CA THR A 77 8.70 -0.96 0.29
C THR A 77 9.44 0.07 -0.57
N LYS A 78 9.16 0.16 -1.87
CA LYS A 78 9.68 1.23 -2.74
C LYS A 78 8.66 1.57 -3.82
N ILE A 79 8.50 2.87 -4.06
CA ILE A 79 7.55 3.41 -5.03
C ILE A 79 8.28 3.86 -6.29
N ARG A 80 7.81 3.46 -7.47
CA ARG A 80 8.29 4.04 -8.74
C ARG A 80 7.68 5.43 -8.93
N LEU A 81 8.46 6.49 -8.80
CA LEU A 81 7.97 7.87 -8.92
C LEU A 81 7.93 8.33 -10.39
N ASP A 82 6.75 8.74 -10.83
CA ASP A 82 6.49 9.47 -12.08
C ASP A 82 5.79 10.81 -11.75
N LYS A 83 5.65 11.71 -12.74
CA LYS A 83 5.01 13.03 -12.55
C LYS A 83 3.62 12.90 -11.92
N ASP A 84 2.81 12.00 -12.45
CA ASP A 84 1.42 11.79 -12.00
C ASP A 84 1.35 11.17 -10.61
N ARG A 85 2.30 10.31 -10.26
CA ARG A 85 2.34 9.64 -8.97
C ARG A 85 2.80 10.59 -7.88
N LYS A 86 3.72 11.53 -8.17
CA LYS A 86 4.03 12.64 -7.27
C LYS A 86 2.79 13.50 -7.03
N ALA A 87 2.11 13.92 -8.09
CA ALA A 87 0.86 14.69 -7.98
C ALA A 87 -0.23 13.94 -7.19
N LEU A 88 -0.37 12.62 -7.39
CA LEU A 88 -1.30 11.78 -6.65
C LEU A 88 -0.95 11.70 -5.15
N LEU A 89 0.33 11.55 -4.83
CA LEU A 89 0.83 11.51 -3.45
C LEU A 89 0.52 12.83 -2.73
N GLU A 90 0.86 13.96 -3.36
CA GLU A 90 0.60 15.30 -2.81
C GLU A 90 -0.90 15.56 -2.63
N ARG A 91 -1.73 15.21 -3.63
CA ARG A 91 -3.18 15.35 -3.54
C ARG A 91 -3.76 14.54 -2.38
N LYS A 92 -3.34 13.28 -2.23
CA LYS A 92 -3.80 12.43 -1.12
C LYS A 92 -3.32 12.94 0.24
N ALA A 93 -2.08 13.43 0.33
CA ALA A 93 -1.53 13.99 1.56
C ALA A 93 -2.31 15.23 2.00
N LYS A 94 -2.60 16.16 1.08
CA LYS A 94 -3.43 17.36 1.34
C LYS A 94 -4.84 16.98 1.81
N GLY A 95 -5.46 16.00 1.14
CA GLY A 95 -6.79 15.51 1.54
C GLY A 95 -6.81 14.92 2.95
N LYS A 96 -5.75 14.22 3.37
CA LYS A 96 -5.64 13.73 4.74
C LYS A 96 -5.52 14.87 5.75
N VAL A 97 -4.68 15.87 5.48
CA VAL A 97 -4.51 17.03 6.38
C VAL A 97 -5.80 17.81 6.55
N ALA A 98 -6.57 18.02 5.47
CA ALA A 98 -7.89 18.66 5.55
C ALA A 98 -8.86 17.84 6.41
N ALA A 99 -8.95 16.53 6.17
CA ALA A 99 -9.81 15.65 6.96
C ALA A 99 -9.40 15.55 8.44
N ASP A 100 -8.10 15.66 8.75
CA ASP A 100 -7.59 15.69 10.12
C ASP A 100 -7.97 17.03 10.81
N LYS A 101 -7.97 18.16 10.07
CA LYS A 101 -8.44 19.47 10.57
C LYS A 101 -9.94 19.50 10.83
N ASP A 102 -10.75 18.95 9.92
CA ASP A 102 -12.21 18.91 10.07
C ASP A 102 -12.66 17.99 11.22
N LYS A 103 -11.82 17.05 11.64
CA LYS A 103 -12.03 16.24 12.85
C LYS A 103 -11.58 16.93 14.14
N GLY A 104 -10.81 18.01 14.02
CA GLY A 104 -10.25 18.77 15.13
C GLY A 104 -11.20 19.82 15.69
N THR A 105 -12.34 19.39 16.24
CA THR A 105 -13.11 20.05 17.33
C THR A 105 -14.25 19.11 17.75
N LYS A 106 -13.95 17.90 18.22
CA LYS A 106 -14.99 17.08 18.88
C LYS A 106 -14.76 16.84 20.35
N PHE A 107 -13.56 17.11 20.86
CA PHE A 107 -13.27 17.19 22.28
C PHE A 107 -12.10 18.16 22.47
N SER A 108 -12.39 19.40 22.84
CA SER A 108 -11.35 20.24 23.42
C SER A 108 -10.98 19.66 24.80
N VAL A 109 -9.74 19.84 25.24
CA VAL A 109 -9.30 19.40 26.58
C VAL A 109 -10.14 20.07 27.67
N ASP A 110 -10.62 21.29 27.40
CA ASP A 110 -11.48 22.07 28.29
C ASP A 110 -12.90 21.46 28.42
N GLU A 111 -13.46 20.86 27.36
CA GLU A 111 -14.76 20.16 27.40
C GLU A 111 -14.71 18.82 28.15
N ILE A 112 -13.55 18.15 28.15
CA ILE A 112 -13.35 16.91 28.92
C ILE A 112 -13.26 17.22 30.41
N MET A 113 -12.64 18.34 30.81
CA MET A 113 -12.52 18.75 32.22
C MET A 113 -13.83 19.25 32.82
N GLN A 114 -14.77 19.76 32.02
CA GLN A 114 -16.09 20.23 32.50
C GLN A 114 -17.12 19.11 32.75
N ASN A 115 -16.85 17.87 32.32
CA ASN A 115 -17.75 16.73 32.52
C ASN A 115 -17.26 15.75 33.59
N VAL A 116 -16.24 16.13 34.37
CA VAL A 116 -15.77 15.42 35.56
C VAL A 116 -16.21 16.21 36.78
N ASP A 117 -17.51 16.19 37.05
CA ASP A 117 -18.12 16.48 38.35
C ASP A 117 -18.89 15.23 38.81
#